data_AF-A0A7L5G0Z7-F1
#
_entry.id   AF-A0A7L5G0Z7-F1
#
_cell.length_a   1.000
_cell.length_b   1.000
_cell.length_c   1.000
_cell.angle_alpha   90.00
_cell.angle_beta   90.00
_cell.angle_gamma   90.00
#
_symmetry.space_group_name_H-M   'P 1'
#
loop_
_entity.id
_entity.type
_entity.pdbx_description
1 polymer ?
#
loop_
_entity_poly.entity_id
_entity_poly.type
_entity_poly.pdbx_seq_one_letter_code
_entity_poly.pdbx_strand_id
1 'polypeptide(L)'
;MKNHVATLKIKQFNAVQENGKIEAQIIEQDDKSVAIAIDTYFCFDKDGKTIEKQWFMNSVLVRRFEYKYDQDSFLKTKKEFNSKGEQDVTTYYYYQFNNKGHVIEQKAVSEETEEDAYIKLSRFEKGFKITEEYYYPVNDSPTERKEFEYDQQGRTIKEITYYDDSELAEINTNQYNEAGYLIKTTNFYKQEKLTEISEMEYLEFDTKGNCTKLLIRVNRIPQTISKMEYTYY
;
A
#
# COMPACT_ATOMS: atom_id res chain seq x y z
N MET A 1 12.05 14.99 22.77
CA MET A 1 10.72 14.93 22.14
C MET A 1 10.79 13.90 21.04
N LYS A 2 9.83 12.98 20.93
CA LYS A 2 9.86 11.95 19.89
C LYS A 2 9.59 12.60 18.53
N ASN A 3 10.44 12.32 17.54
CA ASN A 3 10.38 12.83 16.16
C ASN A 3 9.22 12.20 15.35
N HIS A 4 8.01 12.22 15.87
CA HIS A 4 6.87 11.63 15.16
C HIS A 4 6.41 12.53 14.02
N VAL A 5 6.18 11.93 12.86
CA VAL A 5 5.59 12.58 11.70
C VAL A 5 4.12 12.87 12.02
N ALA A 6 3.70 14.13 11.88
CA ALA A 6 2.31 14.53 12.00
C ALA A 6 1.59 14.37 10.64
N THR A 7 2.25 14.75 9.55
CA THR A 7 1.71 14.60 8.20
C THR A 7 2.77 14.21 7.19
N LEU A 8 2.37 13.47 6.15
CA LEU A 8 3.19 13.15 4.98
C LEU A 8 2.41 13.48 3.71
N LYS A 9 2.97 14.32 2.84
CA LYS A 9 2.48 14.55 1.48
C LYS A 9 3.43 13.88 0.50
N ILE A 10 2.89 13.06 -0.40
CA ILE A 10 3.63 12.43 -1.48
C ILE A 10 3.08 13.00 -2.79
N LYS A 11 3.97 13.61 -3.58
CA LYS A 11 3.65 14.08 -4.94
C LYS A 11 4.38 13.27 -5.98
N GLN A 12 3.66 12.87 -7.04
CA GLN A 12 4.21 12.05 -8.12
C GLN A 12 4.36 12.84 -9.42
N PHE A 13 5.44 12.56 -10.13
CA PHE A 13 5.83 13.20 -11.39
C PHE A 13 6.26 12.15 -12.40
N ASN A 14 6.07 12.42 -13.69
CA ASN A 14 6.73 11.63 -14.74
C ASN A 14 8.24 11.85 -14.63
N ALA A 15 9.00 10.76 -14.71
CA ALA A 15 10.45 10.82 -14.82
C ALA A 15 10.83 10.78 -16.29
N VAL A 16 11.29 11.91 -16.83
CA VAL A 16 11.71 11.99 -18.25
C VAL A 16 13.22 12.11 -18.32
N GLN A 17 13.82 11.34 -19.22
CA GLN A 17 15.25 11.40 -19.47
C GLN A 17 15.54 12.32 -20.66
N GLU A 18 16.05 13.52 -20.38
CA GLU A 18 16.46 14.50 -21.39
C GLU A 18 17.96 14.78 -21.26
N ASN A 19 18.70 14.65 -22.36
CA ASN A 19 20.14 14.95 -22.41
C ASN A 19 20.98 14.23 -21.32
N GLY A 20 20.58 13.00 -20.96
CA GLY A 20 21.26 12.20 -19.94
C GLY A 20 20.91 12.57 -18.48
N LYS A 21 19.99 13.51 -18.27
CA LYS A 21 19.46 13.86 -16.95
C LYS A 21 18.03 13.35 -16.80
N ILE A 22 17.68 12.90 -15.60
CA ILE A 22 16.31 12.51 -15.29
C ILE A 22 15.65 13.68 -14.56
N GLU A 23 14.59 14.20 -15.15
CA GLU A 23 13.87 15.37 -14.67
C GLU A 23 12.42 15.01 -14.34
N ALA A 24 11.85 15.74 -13.38
CA ALA A 24 10.47 15.56 -12.94
C ALA A 24 9.56 16.44 -13.80
N GLN A 25 8.67 15.83 -14.57
CA GLN A 25 7.67 16.51 -15.38
C GLN A 25 6.27 16.31 -14.80
N ILE A 26 5.43 17.35 -14.91
CA ILE A 26 4.02 17.25 -14.52
C ILE A 26 3.32 16.25 -15.43
N ILE A 27 2.44 15.44 -14.85
CA ILE A 27 1.64 14.44 -15.59
C ILE A 27 0.46 15.18 -16.24
N GLU A 28 0.43 15.27 -17.56
CA GLU A 28 -0.61 15.97 -18.33
C GLU A 28 -1.85 15.08 -18.57
N GLN A 29 -3.01 15.72 -18.74
CA GLN A 29 -4.35 15.12 -18.62
C GLN A 29 -4.76 14.19 -19.77
N ASP A 30 -4.11 14.28 -20.95
CA ASP A 30 -4.54 13.62 -22.19
C ASP A 30 -3.76 12.34 -22.53
N ASP A 31 -2.75 11.98 -21.73
CA ASP A 31 -1.98 10.78 -22.01
C ASP A 31 -2.75 9.53 -21.53
N LYS A 32 -3.58 9.00 -22.43
CA LYS A 32 -4.38 7.77 -22.24
C LYS A 32 -3.54 6.53 -21.90
N SER A 33 -2.21 6.67 -21.82
CA SER A 33 -1.26 5.59 -21.59
C SER A 33 -0.41 5.73 -20.33
N VAL A 34 -0.55 6.81 -19.53
CA VAL A 34 0.37 7.07 -18.41
C VAL A 34 -0.31 6.85 -17.06
N ALA A 35 0.44 6.20 -16.17
CA ALA A 35 0.13 6.01 -14.76
C ALA A 35 -0.46 7.30 -14.16
N ILE A 36 -1.69 7.20 -13.65
CA ILE A 36 -2.38 8.28 -12.96
C ILE A 36 -1.48 8.75 -11.80
N ALA A 37 -1.10 10.02 -11.77
CA ALA A 37 -0.42 10.61 -10.63
C ALA A 37 -1.36 10.55 -9.42
N ILE A 38 -1.04 9.71 -8.43
CA ILE A 38 -1.81 9.64 -7.19
C ILE A 38 -1.00 10.35 -6.12
N ASP A 39 -1.26 11.65 -5.98
CA ASP A 39 -0.79 12.42 -4.85
C ASP A 39 -1.49 11.87 -3.59
N THR A 40 -0.70 11.54 -2.57
CA THR A 40 -1.22 10.93 -1.35
C THR A 40 -0.87 11.78 -0.16
N TYR A 41 -1.87 12.02 0.69
CA TYR A 41 -1.69 12.73 1.95
C TYR A 41 -2.05 11.81 3.13
N PHE A 42 -1.21 11.81 4.16
CA PHE A 42 -1.43 11.09 5.40
C PHE A 42 -1.40 12.04 6.59
N CYS A 43 -2.33 11.83 7.52
CA CYS A 43 -2.29 12.38 8.87
C CYS A 43 -2.09 11.26 9.87
N PHE A 44 -1.21 11.48 10.85
CA PHE A 44 -0.92 10.51 11.90
C PHE A 44 -1.31 11.07 13.26
N ASP A 45 -1.65 10.22 14.22
CA ASP A 45 -1.73 10.60 15.64
C ASP A 45 -0.32 10.74 16.26
N LYS A 46 -0.25 11.11 17.54
CA LYS A 46 1.01 11.29 18.27
C LYS A 46 1.79 10.00 18.49
N ASP A 47 1.15 8.84 18.31
CA ASP A 47 1.79 7.53 18.40
C ASP A 47 2.28 7.04 17.02
N GLY A 48 2.01 7.81 15.95
CA GLY A 48 2.38 7.49 14.57
C GLY A 48 1.37 6.62 13.83
N LYS A 49 0.16 6.43 14.36
CA LYS A 49 -0.90 5.68 13.66
C LYS A 49 -1.58 6.58 12.65
N THR A 50 -1.83 6.08 11.44
CA THR A 50 -2.59 6.82 10.43
C THR A 50 -4.03 7.03 10.91
N ILE A 51 -4.46 8.28 11.04
CA ILE A 51 -5.85 8.64 11.38
C ILE A 51 -6.64 9.09 10.16
N GLU A 52 -5.94 9.58 9.13
CA GLU A 52 -6.54 9.97 7.86
C GLU A 52 -5.59 9.70 6.70
N LYS A 53 -6.15 9.32 5.55
CA LYS A 53 -5.47 9.23 4.26
C LYS A 53 -6.32 9.89 3.19
N GLN A 54 -5.71 10.61 2.27
CA GLN A 54 -6.40 11.22 1.13
C GLN A 54 -5.67 10.89 -0.17
N TRP A 55 -6.45 10.63 -1.21
CA TRP A 55 -5.98 10.38 -2.57
C TRP A 55 -6.43 11.50 -3.49
N PHE A 56 -5.46 12.09 -4.16
CA PHE A 56 -5.68 13.14 -5.14
C PHE A 56 -5.22 12.65 -6.50
N MET A 57 -6.08 12.83 -7.49
CA MET A 57 -5.76 12.65 -8.90
C MET A 57 -5.77 14.02 -9.52
N ASN A 58 -4.63 14.47 -10.05
CA ASN A 58 -4.48 15.80 -10.66
C ASN A 58 -4.93 16.93 -9.72
N SER A 59 -4.50 16.89 -8.45
CA SER A 59 -4.89 17.82 -7.38
C SER A 59 -6.39 17.83 -7.00
N VAL A 60 -7.19 16.91 -7.54
CA VAL A 60 -8.61 16.73 -7.17
C VAL A 60 -8.74 15.57 -6.20
N LEU A 61 -9.39 15.79 -5.06
CA LEU A 61 -9.66 14.73 -4.09
C LEU A 61 -10.57 13.67 -4.72
N VAL A 62 -10.13 12.41 -4.75
CA VAL A 62 -10.89 11.27 -5.29
C VAL A 62 -11.43 10.38 -4.19
N ARG A 63 -10.63 10.17 -3.15
CA ARG A 63 -10.99 9.35 -1.98
C ARG A 63 -10.38 9.93 -0.72
N ARG A 64 -11.12 9.85 0.38
CA ARG A 64 -10.63 10.10 1.73
C ARG A 64 -10.93 8.89 2.60
N PHE A 65 -10.01 8.55 3.49
CA PHE A 65 -10.12 7.43 4.41
C PHE A 65 -9.93 7.94 5.83
N GLU A 66 -10.81 7.54 6.75
CA GLU A 66 -10.69 7.81 8.17
C GLU A 66 -10.50 6.50 8.94
N TYR A 67 -9.58 6.49 9.90
CA TYR A 67 -9.21 5.30 10.67
C TYR A 67 -9.48 5.53 12.15
N LYS A 68 -10.07 4.54 12.82
CA LYS A 68 -10.27 4.56 14.28
C LYS A 68 -9.76 3.30 14.92
N TYR A 69 -9.13 3.47 16.06
CA TYR A 69 -8.51 2.39 16.84
C TYR A 69 -9.26 2.19 18.16
N ASP A 70 -9.17 0.99 18.71
CA ASP A 70 -9.61 0.72 20.09
C ASP A 70 -8.56 1.15 21.12
N GLN A 71 -8.86 0.91 22.40
CA GLN A 71 -7.98 1.26 23.52
C GLN A 71 -6.65 0.48 23.50
N ASP A 72 -6.63 -0.69 22.87
CA ASP A 72 -5.48 -1.58 22.75
C ASP A 72 -4.71 -1.32 21.45
N SER A 73 -5.03 -0.22 20.75
CA SER A 73 -4.39 0.23 19.51
C SER A 73 -4.64 -0.66 18.29
N PHE A 74 -5.66 -1.53 18.31
CA PHE A 74 -6.10 -2.27 17.13
C PHE A 74 -7.05 -1.43 16.28
N LEU A 75 -6.90 -1.52 14.95
CA LEU A 75 -7.78 -0.80 14.03
C LEU A 75 -9.20 -1.38 14.19
N LYS A 76 -10.18 -0.53 14.50
CA LYS A 76 -11.57 -0.93 14.72
C LYS A 76 -12.43 -0.66 13.49
N THR A 77 -12.26 0.51 12.89
CA THR A 77 -13.03 0.92 11.70
C THR A 77 -12.17 1.67 10.71
N LYS A 78 -12.42 1.43 9.43
CA LYS A 78 -11.97 2.28 8.31
C LYS A 78 -13.21 2.78 7.58
N LYS A 79 -13.31 4.08 7.36
CA LYS A 79 -14.38 4.70 6.57
C LYS A 79 -13.82 5.26 5.29
N GLU A 80 -14.50 5.03 4.18
CA GLU A 80 -14.14 5.57 2.88
C GLU A 80 -15.16 6.62 2.45
N PHE A 81 -14.67 7.73 1.89
CA PHE A 81 -15.49 8.81 1.40
C PHE A 81 -15.14 9.10 -0.07
N ASN A 82 -16.16 9.37 -0.87
CA ASN A 82 -16.00 9.74 -2.26
C ASN A 82 -15.52 11.20 -2.42
N SER A 83 -15.33 11.67 -3.66
CA SER A 83 -14.85 13.02 -3.97
C SER A 83 -15.78 14.16 -3.53
N LYS A 84 -17.05 13.85 -3.25
CA LYS A 84 -18.05 14.80 -2.71
C LYS A 84 -18.07 14.83 -1.18
N GLY A 85 -17.29 13.96 -0.53
CA GLY A 85 -17.26 13.81 0.92
C GLY A 85 -18.39 12.93 1.48
N GLU A 86 -19.16 12.25 0.62
CA GLU A 86 -20.18 11.30 1.05
C GLU A 86 -19.49 9.98 1.47
N GLN A 87 -19.96 9.36 2.55
CA GLN A 87 -19.43 8.07 3.00
C GLN A 87 -19.89 6.96 2.05
N ASP A 88 -18.92 6.24 1.49
CA ASP A 88 -19.13 5.16 0.52
C ASP A 88 -19.17 3.81 1.25
N VAL A 89 -18.11 3.53 2.02
CA VAL A 89 -17.88 2.21 2.64
C VAL A 89 -17.51 2.38 4.12
N THR A 90 -17.99 1.47 4.97
CA THR A 90 -17.40 1.27 6.30
C THR A 90 -16.89 -0.16 6.43
N THR A 91 -15.61 -0.30 6.78
CA THR A 91 -15.01 -1.60 7.09
C THR A 91 -14.81 -1.76 8.60
N TYR A 92 -15.32 -2.84 9.17
CA TYR A 92 -15.11 -3.23 10.56
C TYR A 92 -14.05 -4.32 10.66
N TYR A 93 -13.26 -4.26 11.72
CA TYR A 93 -12.15 -5.17 11.96
C TYR A 93 -12.37 -5.95 13.26
N TYR A 94 -12.13 -7.26 13.18
CA TYR A 94 -12.26 -8.21 14.27
C TYR A 94 -10.98 -9.02 14.37
N TYR A 95 -10.57 -9.36 15.59
CA TYR A 95 -9.30 -10.01 15.86
C TYR A 95 -9.50 -11.25 16.73
N GLN A 96 -8.75 -12.30 16.42
CA GLN A 96 -8.56 -13.44 17.31
C GLN A 96 -7.11 -13.50 17.78
N PHE A 97 -6.94 -13.87 19.05
CA PHE A 97 -5.64 -13.88 19.71
C PHE A 97 -5.32 -15.28 20.23
N ASN A 98 -4.04 -15.66 20.22
CA ASN A 98 -3.59 -16.82 20.96
C ASN A 98 -3.48 -16.53 22.48
N ASN A 99 -3.14 -17.56 23.26
CA ASN A 99 -2.97 -17.45 24.71
C ASN A 99 -1.83 -16.51 25.18
N LYS A 100 -0.98 -16.04 24.26
CA LYS A 100 0.07 -15.04 24.52
C LYS A 100 -0.35 -13.62 24.13
N GLY A 101 -1.58 -13.43 23.66
CA GLY A 101 -2.10 -12.14 23.21
C GLY A 101 -1.60 -11.72 21.81
N HIS A 102 -0.99 -12.62 21.05
CA HIS A 102 -0.65 -12.32 19.66
C HIS A 102 -1.84 -12.58 18.74
N VAL A 103 -2.05 -11.68 17.77
CA VAL A 103 -3.05 -11.88 16.71
C VAL A 103 -2.71 -13.15 15.94
N ILE A 104 -3.69 -14.02 15.78
CA ILE A 104 -3.64 -15.21 14.92
C ILE A 104 -4.54 -15.07 13.71
N GLU A 105 -5.58 -14.23 13.83
CA GLU A 105 -6.52 -13.96 12.75
C GLU A 105 -7.02 -12.52 12.84
N GLN A 106 -7.18 -11.88 11.69
CA GLN A 106 -7.90 -10.62 11.52
C GLN A 106 -8.97 -10.82 10.45
N LYS A 107 -10.22 -10.49 10.77
CA LYS A 107 -11.33 -10.44 9.82
C LYS A 107 -11.73 -8.99 9.59
N ALA A 108 -11.74 -8.54 8.34
CA ALA A 108 -12.30 -7.27 7.93
C ALA A 108 -13.60 -7.51 7.15
N VAL A 109 -14.66 -6.77 7.47
CA VAL A 109 -15.98 -6.88 6.83
C VAL A 109 -16.37 -5.49 6.33
N SER A 110 -16.54 -5.32 5.02
CA SER A 110 -17.10 -4.09 4.46
C SER A 110 -18.63 -4.11 4.53
N GLU A 111 -19.19 -2.98 4.95
CA GLU A 111 -20.62 -2.68 4.90
C GLU A 111 -20.85 -1.80 3.66
N GLU A 112 -21.30 -2.44 2.59
CA GLU A 112 -21.70 -1.87 1.29
C GLU A 112 -23.09 -2.42 0.90
N THR A 113 -23.57 -2.16 -0.32
CA THR A 113 -24.65 -2.94 -0.94
C THR A 113 -24.33 -4.44 -0.91
N GLU A 114 -25.33 -5.32 -0.78
CA GLU A 114 -25.11 -6.78 -0.65
C GLU A 114 -24.21 -7.38 -1.75
N GLU A 115 -24.16 -6.77 -2.93
CA GLU A 115 -23.35 -7.22 -4.07
C GLU A 115 -21.86 -6.83 -3.98
N ASP A 116 -21.52 -5.78 -3.22
CA ASP A 116 -20.16 -5.19 -3.17
C ASP A 116 -19.47 -5.37 -1.80
N ALA A 117 -20.20 -5.89 -0.81
CA ALA A 117 -19.59 -6.27 0.45
C ALA A 117 -18.47 -7.29 0.21
N TYR A 118 -17.45 -7.30 1.05
CA TYR A 118 -16.40 -8.31 1.02
C TYR A 118 -15.96 -8.66 2.44
N ILE A 119 -15.46 -9.88 2.58
CA ILE A 119 -14.76 -10.33 3.77
C ILE A 119 -13.31 -10.53 3.41
N LYS A 120 -12.43 -9.92 4.19
CA LYS A 120 -11.00 -10.20 4.13
C LYS A 120 -10.54 -10.91 5.39
N LEU A 121 -9.94 -12.09 5.23
CA LEU A 121 -9.42 -12.89 6.32
C LEU A 121 -7.90 -12.95 6.23
N SER A 122 -7.20 -12.48 7.26
CA SER A 122 -5.74 -12.56 7.36
C SER A 122 -5.35 -13.48 8.50
N ARG A 123 -4.44 -14.42 8.27
CA ARG A 123 -3.90 -15.31 9.31
C ARG A 123 -2.45 -15.01 9.60
N PHE A 124 -2.05 -15.22 10.85
CA PHE A 124 -0.74 -14.82 11.34
C PHE A 124 -0.04 -15.97 12.08
N GLU A 125 1.26 -16.10 11.84
CA GLU A 125 2.15 -16.97 12.61
C GLU A 125 3.33 -16.13 13.14
N LYS A 126 3.62 -16.25 14.44
CA LYS A 126 4.74 -15.53 15.10
C LYS A 126 4.72 -14.00 14.87
N GLY A 127 3.54 -13.42 14.68
CA GLY A 127 3.35 -11.99 14.44
C GLY A 127 3.43 -11.55 12.97
N PHE A 128 3.69 -12.48 12.05
CA PHE A 128 3.74 -12.20 10.61
C PHE A 128 2.51 -12.76 9.91
N LYS A 129 1.97 -12.02 8.94
CA LYS A 129 0.81 -12.46 8.16
C LYS A 129 1.26 -13.57 7.22
N ILE A 130 0.73 -14.78 7.35
CA ILE A 130 1.12 -15.90 6.47
C ILE A 130 0.18 -16.05 5.28
N THR A 131 -1.10 -15.70 5.46
CA THR A 131 -2.10 -15.76 4.40
C THR A 131 -3.10 -14.60 4.47
N GLU A 132 -3.65 -14.24 3.32
CA GLU A 132 -4.78 -13.32 3.17
C GLU A 132 -5.77 -13.90 2.14
N GLU A 133 -7.06 -13.94 2.48
CA GLU A 133 -8.13 -14.48 1.64
C GLU A 133 -9.23 -13.43 1.49
N TYR A 134 -9.73 -13.27 0.27
CA TYR A 134 -10.82 -12.35 -0.06
C TYR A 134 -12.05 -13.17 -0.48
N TYR A 135 -13.20 -12.81 0.10
CA TYR A 135 -14.49 -13.44 -0.18
C TYR A 135 -15.50 -12.36 -0.56
N TYR A 136 -16.28 -12.63 -1.61
CA TYR A 136 -17.49 -11.88 -1.91
C TYR A 136 -18.72 -12.67 -1.40
N PRO A 137 -19.78 -12.00 -0.91
CA PRO A 137 -20.92 -12.58 -0.20
C PRO A 137 -21.62 -13.73 -0.91
N VAL A 138 -21.51 -13.79 -2.24
CA VAL A 138 -22.15 -14.81 -3.08
C VAL A 138 -21.32 -16.10 -3.22
N ASN A 139 -20.07 -16.13 -2.74
CA ASN A 139 -19.14 -17.23 -2.93
C ASN A 139 -18.63 -17.79 -1.58
N ASP A 140 -18.77 -19.10 -1.39
CA ASP A 140 -18.21 -19.82 -0.22
C ASP A 140 -16.69 -20.10 -0.36
N SER A 141 -16.12 -19.84 -1.55
CA SER A 141 -14.69 -19.97 -1.84
C SER A 141 -14.04 -18.59 -1.96
N PRO A 142 -12.77 -18.43 -1.52
CA PRO A 142 -12.07 -17.17 -1.68
C PRO A 142 -11.78 -16.91 -3.16
N THR A 143 -12.10 -15.70 -3.63
CA THR A 143 -11.83 -15.25 -5.01
C THR A 143 -10.36 -14.89 -5.23
N GLU A 144 -9.65 -14.58 -4.14
CA GLU A 144 -8.22 -14.31 -4.13
C GLU A 144 -7.61 -14.86 -2.85
N ARG A 145 -6.47 -15.55 -2.99
CA ARG A 145 -5.62 -15.96 -1.87
C ARG A 145 -4.21 -15.44 -2.06
N LYS A 146 -3.64 -14.85 -1.02
CA LYS A 146 -2.24 -14.44 -0.96
C LYS A 146 -1.48 -15.22 0.10
N GLU A 147 -0.25 -15.58 -0.23
CA GLU A 147 0.71 -16.22 0.68
C GLU A 147 1.97 -15.37 0.76
N PHE A 148 2.57 -15.29 1.96
CA PHE A 148 3.67 -14.37 2.23
C PHE A 148 4.89 -15.09 2.84
N GLU A 149 6.08 -14.73 2.37
CA GLU A 149 7.36 -15.13 2.95
C GLU A 149 8.15 -13.91 3.42
N TYR A 150 8.87 -14.07 4.53
CA TYR A 150 9.59 -13.00 5.21
C TYR A 150 11.06 -13.34 5.39
N ASP A 151 11.91 -12.31 5.44
CA ASP A 151 13.28 -12.46 5.92
C ASP A 151 13.35 -12.46 7.46
N GLN A 152 14.58 -12.58 7.98
CA GLN A 152 14.85 -12.63 9.43
C GLN A 152 14.51 -11.32 10.15
N GLN A 153 14.41 -10.21 9.43
CA GLN A 153 14.02 -8.90 9.96
C GLN A 153 12.49 -8.68 9.86
N GLY A 154 11.74 -9.64 9.34
CA GLY A 154 10.29 -9.57 9.21
C GLY A 154 9.82 -8.76 8.01
N ARG A 155 10.68 -8.54 7.00
CA ARG A 155 10.31 -7.85 5.75
C ARG A 155 9.80 -8.87 4.74
N THR A 156 8.71 -8.56 4.04
CA THR A 156 8.16 -9.45 3.00
C THR A 156 9.14 -9.55 1.85
N ILE A 157 9.68 -10.74 1.60
CA ILE A 157 10.58 -11.03 0.46
C ILE A 157 9.84 -11.65 -0.72
N LYS A 158 8.67 -12.25 -0.47
CA LYS A 158 7.86 -12.85 -1.51
C LYS A 158 6.38 -12.82 -1.14
N GLU A 159 5.54 -12.55 -2.12
CA GLU A 159 4.09 -12.65 -2.08
C GLU A 159 3.66 -13.49 -3.29
N ILE A 160 2.75 -14.44 -3.07
CA ILE A 160 2.17 -15.26 -4.13
C ILE A 160 0.67 -15.03 -4.12
N THR A 161 0.11 -14.59 -5.24
CA THR A 161 -1.32 -14.41 -5.43
C THR A 161 -1.89 -15.57 -6.24
N TYR A 162 -3.02 -16.09 -5.80
CA TYR A 162 -3.82 -17.09 -6.47
C TYR A 162 -5.22 -16.52 -6.73
N TYR A 163 -5.74 -16.68 -7.94
CA TYR A 163 -7.16 -16.45 -8.24
C TYR A 163 -7.93 -17.79 -8.16
N ASP A 164 -9.24 -17.75 -8.45
CA ASP A 164 -10.17 -18.89 -8.42
C ASP A 164 -9.51 -20.23 -8.85
N ASP A 165 -9.86 -21.31 -8.16
CA ASP A 165 -9.29 -22.66 -8.29
C ASP A 165 -7.80 -22.83 -7.92
N SER A 166 -7.26 -21.93 -7.08
CA SER A 166 -5.83 -21.92 -6.69
C SER A 166 -4.89 -21.77 -7.89
N GLU A 167 -5.36 -21.13 -8.95
CA GLU A 167 -4.54 -20.79 -10.09
C GLU A 167 -3.55 -19.69 -9.70
N LEU A 168 -2.25 -20.01 -9.78
CA LEU A 168 -1.19 -19.02 -9.57
C LEU A 168 -1.40 -17.82 -10.49
N ALA A 169 -1.64 -16.64 -9.95
CA ALA A 169 -1.87 -15.44 -10.73
C ALA A 169 -0.58 -14.65 -10.92
N GLU A 170 0.11 -14.42 -9.80
CA GLU A 170 1.19 -13.46 -9.68
C GLU A 170 2.18 -13.93 -8.61
N ILE A 171 3.47 -13.69 -8.84
CA ILE A 171 4.50 -13.79 -7.82
C ILE A 171 5.22 -12.46 -7.75
N ASN A 172 5.25 -11.86 -6.57
CA ASN A 172 5.98 -10.64 -6.29
C ASN A 172 7.16 -10.96 -5.39
N THR A 173 8.36 -10.52 -5.78
CA THR A 173 9.57 -10.67 -4.98
C THR A 173 10.20 -9.33 -4.68
N ASN A 174 10.68 -9.15 -3.45
CA ASN A 174 11.19 -7.89 -2.95
C ASN A 174 12.65 -8.02 -2.51
N GLN A 175 13.45 -7.00 -2.80
CA GLN A 175 14.83 -6.90 -2.34
C GLN A 175 15.05 -5.59 -1.59
N TYR A 176 15.82 -5.67 -0.52
CA TYR A 176 16.10 -4.56 0.38
C TYR A 176 17.59 -4.29 0.47
N ASN A 177 17.98 -3.03 0.68
CA ASN A 177 19.36 -2.68 1.02
C ASN A 177 19.65 -2.93 2.52
N GLU A 178 20.91 -2.75 2.92
CA GLU A 178 21.36 -2.94 4.31
C GLU A 178 20.64 -2.03 5.31
N ALA A 179 20.26 -0.82 4.88
CA ALA A 179 19.51 0.13 5.70
C ALA A 179 18.01 -0.23 5.84
N GLY A 180 17.54 -1.27 5.13
CA GLY A 180 16.16 -1.75 5.24
C GLY A 180 15.21 -1.24 4.15
N TYR A 181 15.67 -0.42 3.21
CA TYR A 181 14.82 0.17 2.17
C TYR A 181 14.59 -0.81 1.02
N LEU A 182 13.35 -0.89 0.53
CA LEU A 182 12.99 -1.67 -0.66
C LEU A 182 13.64 -1.06 -1.90
N ILE A 183 14.54 -1.77 -2.56
CA ILE A 183 15.27 -1.29 -3.75
C ILE A 183 14.80 -1.93 -5.05
N LYS A 184 14.06 -3.05 -4.97
CA LYS A 184 13.57 -3.75 -6.15
C LYS A 184 12.34 -4.59 -5.83
N THR A 185 11.38 -4.55 -6.74
CA THR A 185 10.26 -5.47 -6.83
C THR A 185 10.26 -6.15 -8.21
N THR A 186 10.05 -7.45 -8.25
CA THR A 186 9.88 -8.20 -9.51
C THR A 186 8.53 -8.91 -9.47
N ASN A 187 7.66 -8.60 -10.42
CA ASN A 187 6.33 -9.16 -10.58
C ASN A 187 6.34 -10.16 -11.75
N PHE A 188 5.90 -11.39 -11.50
CA PHE A 188 5.79 -12.45 -12.50
C PHE A 188 4.31 -12.78 -12.73
N TYR A 189 3.79 -12.52 -13.94
CA TYR A 189 2.38 -12.75 -14.28
C TYR A 189 2.19 -14.04 -15.11
N LYS A 190 1.29 -14.92 -14.67
CA LYS A 190 1.06 -16.22 -15.34
C LYS A 190 0.44 -16.09 -16.73
N GLN A 191 -0.38 -15.06 -16.99
CA GLN A 191 -1.14 -14.96 -18.24
C GLN A 191 -0.28 -14.72 -19.49
N GLU A 192 0.95 -14.20 -19.36
CA GLU A 192 1.79 -13.87 -20.53
C GLU A 192 3.29 -14.19 -20.35
N LYS A 193 3.71 -14.87 -19.27
CA LYS A 193 5.12 -14.92 -18.82
C LYS A 193 5.76 -13.52 -18.76
N LEU A 194 4.94 -12.50 -18.52
CA LEU A 194 5.42 -11.12 -18.41
C LEU A 194 6.12 -10.98 -17.06
N THR A 195 7.34 -10.44 -17.13
CA THR A 195 8.08 -10.03 -15.94
C THR A 195 8.15 -8.52 -15.95
N GLU A 196 7.63 -7.89 -14.92
CA GLU A 196 7.81 -6.47 -14.67
C GLU A 196 8.80 -6.29 -13.53
N ILE A 197 9.81 -5.46 -13.75
CA ILE A 197 10.82 -5.17 -12.74
C ILE A 197 10.72 -3.70 -12.38
N SER A 198 10.36 -3.41 -11.14
CA SER A 198 10.42 -2.07 -10.56
C SER A 198 11.69 -1.91 -9.72
N GLU A 199 12.48 -0.88 -10.00
CA GLU A 199 13.70 -0.54 -9.25
C GLU A 199 13.53 0.82 -8.59
N MET A 200 13.84 0.89 -7.29
CA MET A 200 13.65 2.07 -6.44
C MET A 200 15.00 2.66 -6.04
N GLU A 201 15.21 3.93 -6.38
CA GLU A 201 16.42 4.68 -6.04
C GLU A 201 16.08 5.86 -5.12
N TYR A 202 16.58 5.81 -3.88
CA TYR A 202 16.35 6.83 -2.86
C TYR A 202 17.39 7.95 -3.01
N LEU A 203 16.95 9.10 -3.49
CA LEU A 203 17.83 10.17 -3.98
C LEU A 203 18.15 11.21 -2.90
N GLU A 204 17.16 11.59 -2.10
CA GLU A 204 17.29 12.68 -1.12
C GLU A 204 16.64 12.27 0.20
N PHE A 205 17.20 12.74 1.31
CA PHE A 205 16.70 12.47 2.67
C PHE A 205 16.67 13.78 3.47
N ASP A 206 15.72 13.91 4.38
CA ASP A 206 15.71 15.01 5.35
C ASP A 206 16.73 14.79 6.48
N THR A 207 16.87 15.79 7.36
CA THR A 207 17.81 15.73 8.50
C THR A 207 17.45 14.67 9.54
N LYS A 208 16.26 14.06 9.46
CA LYS A 208 15.80 12.99 10.35
C LYS A 208 15.91 11.61 9.69
N GLY A 209 16.41 11.53 8.46
CA GLY A 209 16.63 10.29 7.73
C GLY A 209 15.42 9.80 6.95
N ASN A 210 14.39 10.62 6.75
CA ASN A 210 13.23 10.26 5.93
C ASN A 210 13.50 10.57 4.46
N CYS A 211 13.17 9.63 3.56
CA CYS A 211 13.31 9.83 2.11
C CYS A 211 12.41 10.98 1.65
N THR A 212 12.98 12.01 1.05
CA THR A 212 12.25 13.16 0.49
C THR A 212 12.14 13.10 -1.02
N LYS A 213 12.91 12.22 -1.68
CA LYS A 213 12.84 12.02 -3.13
C LYS A 213 13.23 10.61 -3.52
N LEU A 214 12.38 9.98 -4.32
CA LEU A 214 12.54 8.62 -4.84
C LEU A 214 12.37 8.64 -6.36
N LEU A 215 13.19 7.87 -7.06
CA LEU A 215 13.01 7.56 -8.47
C LEU A 215 12.65 6.08 -8.64
N ILE A 216 11.58 5.81 -9.39
CA ILE A 216 11.12 4.48 -9.74
C ILE A 216 11.38 4.27 -11.24
N ARG A 217 12.07 3.18 -11.55
CA ARG A 217 12.25 2.69 -12.91
C ARG A 217 11.44 1.41 -13.08
N VAL A 218 10.71 1.30 -14.19
CA VAL A 218 10.04 0.07 -14.59
C VAL A 218 10.77 -0.47 -15.81
N ASN A 219 11.24 -1.71 -15.74
CA ASN A 219 12.04 -2.35 -16.79
C ASN A 219 13.23 -1.48 -17.23
N ARG A 220 13.92 -0.86 -16.25
CA ARG A 220 15.04 0.08 -16.40
C ARG A 220 14.71 1.44 -17.02
N ILE A 221 13.45 1.70 -17.35
CA ILE A 221 13.00 2.98 -17.89
C ILE A 221 12.53 3.85 -16.71
N PRO A 222 13.05 5.07 -16.52
CA PRO A 222 12.48 6.03 -15.57
C PRO A 222 10.99 6.20 -15.82
N GLN A 223 10.17 6.05 -14.77
CA GLN A 223 8.72 6.22 -14.86
C GLN A 223 8.24 7.30 -13.92
N THR A 224 8.64 7.23 -12.65
CA THR A 224 8.08 8.10 -11.62
C THR A 224 9.18 8.71 -10.76
N ILE A 225 9.12 10.03 -10.56
CA ILE A 225 9.78 10.70 -9.43
C ILE A 225 8.70 10.97 -8.39
N SER A 226 8.94 10.55 -7.15
CA SER A 226 8.10 10.91 -6.01
C SER A 226 8.86 11.88 -5.12
N LYS A 227 8.16 12.94 -4.68
CA LYS A 227 8.68 13.90 -3.69
C LYS A 227 7.83 13.83 -2.43
N MET A 228 8.48 13.78 -1.27
CA MET A 228 7.82 13.64 0.02
C MET A 228 8.08 14.87 0.90
N GLU A 229 7.01 15.41 1.47
CA GLU A 229 7.06 16.51 2.43
C GLU A 229 6.52 16.04 3.77
N TYR A 230 7.36 16.16 4.81
CA TYR A 230 7.03 15.74 6.18
C TYR A 230 6.79 16.95 7.06
N THR A 231 5.79 16.85 7.94
CA THR A 231 5.67 17.73 9.11
C THR A 231 5.76 16.89 10.37
N TYR A 232 6.25 17.48 11.46
CA TYR A 232 6.54 16.80 12.72
C TYR A 232 5.78 17.46 13.88
N TYR A 233 5.51 16.67 14.92
CA TYR A 233 4.98 17.14 16.20
C TYR A 233 6.00 17.94 17.03
#